data_AF-A0A3D2V5D6-F1
#
_entry.id   AF-A0A3D2V5D6-F1
#
_cell.length_a   1.000
_cell.length_b   1.000
_cell.length_c   1.000
_cell.angle_alpha   90.00
_cell.angle_beta   90.00
_cell.angle_gamma   90.00
#
_symmetry.space_group_name_H-M   'P 1'
#
loop_
_entity.id
_entity.type
_entity.pdbx_description
1 polymer ?
#
loop_
_entity_poly.entity_id
_entity_poly.type
_entity_poly.pdbx_seq_one_letter_code
_entity_poly.pdbx_strand_id
1 'polypeptide(L)'
;MILCASLQVSGDEWESLFDGKTLKGWEGDEKLWSVQDGAITGITKDDEPLPYNKFLIATGLGVVGDFHFKTSFRLEGNNNSGVQYRSAQLKDAGEFVVGGYQADIHANPPYTAMLYDERGRGILAQRGQKVVVAKDGKVTVVEQQK
;
A
#
# COMPACT_ATOMS: atom_id res chain seq x y z
N MET A 1 -10.09 -0.84 -5.25
CA MET A 1 -9.43 -1.89 -4.44
C MET A 1 -10.35 -2.24 -3.29
N ILE A 2 -10.61 -3.52 -3.04
CA ILE A 2 -11.25 -4.02 -1.81
C ILE A 2 -10.15 -4.50 -0.88
N LEU A 3 -10.10 -4.08 0.39
CA LEU A 3 -9.07 -4.51 1.35
C LEU A 3 -9.73 -5.09 2.62
N CYS A 4 -9.21 -6.22 3.11
CA CYS A 4 -9.50 -6.75 4.43
C CYS A 4 -8.17 -7.09 5.10
N ALA A 5 -7.76 -6.29 6.09
CA ALA A 5 -6.39 -6.23 6.57
C ALA A 5 -6.27 -6.52 8.08
N SER A 6 -5.26 -7.31 8.44
CA SER A 6 -4.85 -7.62 9.81
C SER A 6 -3.34 -7.40 9.99
N LEU A 7 -2.94 -6.82 11.12
CA LEU A 7 -1.53 -6.68 11.55
C LEU A 7 -1.23 -7.59 12.74
N GLN A 8 0.04 -7.98 12.92
CA GLN A 8 0.54 -8.71 14.09
C GLN A 8 1.83 -8.04 14.58
N VAL A 9 1.91 -7.71 15.88
CA VAL A 9 3.09 -7.12 16.53
C VAL A 9 3.43 -7.96 17.77
N SER A 10 4.35 -8.91 17.61
CA SER A 10 4.88 -9.88 18.61
C SER A 10 3.86 -10.67 19.46
N GLY A 11 3.87 -12.00 19.34
CA GLY A 11 2.90 -12.93 19.93
C GLY A 11 1.97 -13.51 18.85
N ASP A 12 1.36 -14.68 19.06
CA ASP A 12 0.56 -15.43 18.07
C ASP A 12 -0.81 -14.80 17.71
N GLU A 13 -1.12 -13.59 18.20
CA GLU A 13 -2.42 -12.94 18.03
C GLU A 13 -2.40 -11.88 16.91
N TRP A 14 -3.40 -11.96 16.01
CA TRP A 14 -3.61 -10.98 14.95
C TRP A 14 -4.58 -9.89 15.40
N GLU A 15 -4.21 -8.64 15.18
CA GLU A 15 -5.09 -7.48 15.36
C GLU A 15 -5.70 -7.07 14.01
N SER A 16 -7.03 -6.96 13.96
CA SER A 16 -7.69 -6.47 12.74
C SER A 16 -7.58 -4.95 12.65
N LEU A 17 -7.13 -4.43 11.49
CA LEU A 17 -7.12 -2.99 11.24
C LEU A 17 -8.45 -2.46 10.73
N PHE A 18 -9.38 -3.35 10.41
CA PHE A 18 -10.65 -3.00 9.82
C PHE A 18 -11.77 -3.81 10.48
N ASP A 19 -12.84 -3.11 10.87
CA ASP A 19 -13.98 -3.68 11.59
C ASP A 19 -15.04 -4.29 10.66
N GLY A 20 -14.81 -4.22 9.34
CA GLY A 20 -15.76 -4.69 8.32
C GLY A 20 -16.90 -3.71 8.01
N LYS A 21 -16.94 -2.53 8.65
CA LYS A 21 -18.12 -1.67 8.67
C LYS A 21 -17.81 -0.19 8.47
N THR A 22 -16.71 0.29 9.03
CA THR A 22 -16.38 1.71 9.11
C THR A 22 -14.91 1.96 8.78
N LEU A 23 -14.59 3.19 8.41
CA LEU A 23 -13.20 3.66 8.28
C LEU A 23 -12.64 4.16 9.62
N LYS A 24 -13.16 3.69 10.77
CA LYS A 24 -12.61 4.05 12.07
C LYS A 24 -11.15 3.59 12.16
N GLY A 25 -10.25 4.49 12.55
CA GLY A 25 -8.81 4.24 12.55
C GLY A 25 -8.15 4.44 11.19
N TRP A 26 -8.84 5.09 10.24
CA TRP A 26 -8.32 5.46 8.94
C TRP A 26 -8.64 6.93 8.62
N GLU A 27 -7.72 7.60 7.93
CA GLU A 27 -7.88 8.97 7.43
C GLU A 27 -7.59 9.01 5.93
N GLY A 28 -8.46 9.67 5.15
CA GLY A 28 -8.32 9.77 3.71
C GLY A 28 -9.38 10.67 3.09
N ASP A 29 -9.30 10.88 1.78
CA ASP A 29 -10.30 11.64 1.03
C ASP A 29 -11.61 10.83 0.92
N GLU A 30 -12.67 11.31 1.58
CA GLU A 30 -13.99 10.67 1.61
C GLU A 30 -14.64 10.54 0.22
N LYS A 31 -14.19 11.32 -0.77
CA LYS A 31 -14.66 11.16 -2.16
C LYS A 31 -14.09 9.92 -2.83
N LEU A 32 -12.96 9.42 -2.34
CA LEU A 32 -12.24 8.29 -2.93
C LEU A 32 -12.44 7.01 -2.14
N TRP A 33 -12.60 7.11 -0.82
CA TRP A 33 -12.61 5.97 0.09
C TRP A 33 -13.94 5.81 0.81
N SER A 34 -14.48 4.59 0.76
CA SER A 34 -15.71 4.22 1.45
C SER A 34 -15.64 2.76 1.88
N VAL A 35 -16.62 2.29 2.67
CA VAL A 35 -16.82 0.85 2.92
C VAL A 35 -17.95 0.36 2.04
N GLN A 36 -17.70 -0.67 1.23
CA GLN A 36 -18.69 -1.31 0.37
C GLN A 36 -18.58 -2.83 0.50
N ASP A 37 -19.72 -3.51 0.64
CA ASP A 37 -19.79 -4.97 0.81
C ASP A 37 -18.86 -5.54 1.88
N GLY A 38 -18.71 -4.80 2.99
CA GLY A 38 -17.86 -5.19 4.10
C GLY A 38 -16.35 -5.09 3.81
N ALA A 39 -15.94 -4.24 2.87
CA ALA A 39 -14.54 -4.01 2.53
C ALA A 39 -14.23 -2.51 2.33
N ILE A 40 -12.99 -2.12 2.63
CA ILE A 40 -12.50 -0.78 2.28
C ILE A 40 -12.39 -0.71 0.76
N THR A 41 -13.08 0.26 0.16
CA THR A 41 -13.20 0.44 -1.30
C THR A 41 -12.69 1.79 -1.72
N GLY A 42 -11.59 1.79 -2.49
CA GLY A 42 -11.04 2.96 -3.18
C GLY A 42 -11.47 3.03 -4.64
N ILE A 43 -12.01 4.18 -5.08
CA ILE A 43 -12.49 4.45 -6.44
C ILE A 43 -11.92 5.78 -6.95
N THR A 44 -11.37 5.75 -8.17
CA THR A 44 -11.03 6.92 -8.97
C THR A 44 -11.90 6.94 -10.23
N LYS A 45 -12.11 8.11 -10.84
CA LYS A 45 -12.86 8.24 -12.09
C LYS A 45 -11.95 8.73 -13.20
N ASP A 46 -12.10 8.17 -14.39
CA ASP A 46 -11.27 8.51 -15.55
C ASP A 46 -11.50 9.95 -16.04
N ASP A 47 -12.71 10.49 -15.83
CA ASP A 47 -13.09 11.85 -16.20
C ASP A 47 -12.65 12.93 -15.19
N GLU A 48 -12.15 12.51 -14.03
CA GLU A 48 -11.63 13.38 -12.97
C GLU A 48 -10.31 12.79 -12.43
N PRO A 49 -9.22 12.82 -13.22
CA PRO A 49 -7.95 12.23 -12.81
C PRO A 49 -7.38 12.98 -11.61
N LEU A 50 -6.82 12.23 -10.66
CA LEU A 50 -6.17 12.82 -9.50
C LEU A 50 -4.87 13.54 -9.94
N PRO A 51 -4.61 14.75 -9.42
CA PRO A 51 -3.36 15.46 -9.71
C PRO A 51 -2.13 14.77 -9.08
N TYR A 52 -2.36 13.91 -8.09
CA TYR A 52 -1.36 13.09 -7.40
C TYR A 52 -2.03 11.93 -6.67
N ASN A 53 -1.25 10.90 -6.31
CA ASN A 53 -1.73 9.77 -5.51
C ASN A 53 -2.24 10.25 -4.13
N LYS A 54 -3.47 9.89 -3.78
CA LYS A 54 -4.05 10.10 -2.45
C LYS A 54 -4.27 8.76 -1.75
N PHE A 55 -3.79 8.65 -0.53
CA PHE A 55 -3.78 7.39 0.22
C PHE A 55 -4.84 7.39 1.33
N LEU A 56 -5.32 6.19 1.68
CA LEU A 56 -6.02 5.97 2.94
C LEU A 56 -4.98 5.56 3.99
N ILE A 57 -4.86 6.32 5.05
CA ILE A 57 -3.78 6.24 6.04
C ILE A 57 -4.34 5.66 7.33
N ALA A 58 -3.79 4.55 7.80
CA ALA A 58 -4.14 3.99 9.11
C ALA A 58 -3.65 4.92 10.24
N THR A 59 -4.49 5.19 11.21
CA THR A 59 -4.22 6.07 12.35
C THR A 59 -4.23 5.31 13.67
N GLY A 60 -3.63 5.88 14.70
CA GLY A 60 -3.59 5.28 16.05
C GLY A 60 -2.60 4.13 16.24
N LEU A 61 -1.92 3.67 15.17
CA LEU A 61 -0.92 2.59 15.25
C LEU A 61 0.42 3.03 15.87
N GLY A 62 0.72 4.34 15.85
CA GLY A 62 2.06 4.84 16.17
C GLY A 62 3.11 4.37 15.15
N VAL A 63 4.38 4.35 15.56
CA VAL A 63 5.47 3.83 14.73
C VAL A 63 5.50 2.31 14.86
N VAL A 64 5.21 1.61 13.76
CA VAL A 64 5.24 0.15 13.71
C VAL A 64 6.62 -0.32 13.23
N GLY A 65 7.30 -1.13 14.04
CA GLY A 65 8.64 -1.67 13.76
C GLY A 65 8.60 -2.93 12.90
N ASP A 66 8.82 -4.08 13.55
CA ASP A 66 8.67 -5.39 12.92
C ASP A 66 7.24 -5.90 13.11
N PHE A 67 6.64 -6.34 12.01
CA PHE A 67 5.25 -6.77 11.99
C PHE A 67 5.03 -7.83 10.90
N HIS A 68 3.98 -8.60 11.05
CA HIS A 68 3.38 -9.32 9.93
C HIS A 68 2.09 -8.62 9.53
N PHE A 69 1.93 -8.38 8.22
CA PHE A 69 0.72 -7.82 7.65
C PHE A 69 0.10 -8.83 6.71
N LYS A 70 -1.20 -9.04 6.85
CA LYS A 70 -1.96 -9.90 5.95
C LYS A 70 -3.18 -9.14 5.47
N THR A 71 -3.42 -9.22 4.17
CA THR A 71 -4.63 -8.69 3.58
C THR A 71 -5.10 -9.53 2.41
N SER A 72 -6.40 -9.50 2.14
CA SER A 72 -6.94 -9.87 0.84
C SER A 72 -7.22 -8.61 0.02
N PHE A 73 -7.08 -8.71 -1.30
CA PHE A 73 -7.43 -7.61 -2.19
C PHE A 73 -8.21 -8.04 -3.44
N ARG A 74 -9.02 -7.11 -3.97
CA ARG A 74 -9.59 -7.18 -5.34
C ARG A 74 -9.23 -5.91 -6.10
N LEU A 75 -8.75 -6.07 -7.33
CA LEU A 75 -8.49 -4.99 -8.28
C LEU A 75 -9.43 -5.14 -9.49
N GLU A 76 -10.01 -4.04 -9.94
CA GLU A 76 -10.93 -4.01 -11.08
C GLU A 76 -10.37 -3.14 -12.19
N GLY A 77 -10.49 -3.61 -13.43
CA GLY A 77 -9.95 -2.95 -14.63
C GLY A 77 -8.43 -2.96 -14.73
N ASN A 78 -7.90 -2.16 -15.67
CA ASN A 78 -6.47 -1.96 -15.85
C ASN A 78 -5.97 -0.83 -14.93
N ASN A 79 -5.91 -1.09 -13.63
CA ASN A 79 -5.56 -0.11 -12.60
C ASN A 79 -4.27 -0.46 -11.84
N ASN A 80 -3.78 0.50 -11.07
CA ASN A 80 -2.68 0.38 -10.12
C ASN A 80 -3.16 0.88 -8.74
N SER A 81 -2.76 0.18 -7.68
CA SER A 81 -2.81 0.66 -6.31
C SER A 81 -1.69 -0.02 -5.51
N GLY A 82 -1.70 0.07 -4.18
CA GLY A 82 -0.68 -0.57 -3.36
C GLY A 82 -0.91 -0.39 -1.87
N VAL A 83 -0.21 -1.19 -1.07
CA VAL A 83 -0.17 -1.06 0.38
C VAL A 83 1.16 -0.43 0.78
N GLN A 84 1.08 0.77 1.34
CA GLN A 84 2.22 1.48 1.90
C GLN A 84 2.58 0.92 3.28
N TYR A 85 3.87 0.82 3.57
CA TYR A 85 4.37 0.39 4.87
C TYR A 85 5.71 1.05 5.20
N ARG A 86 5.93 1.31 6.50
CA ARG A 86 7.08 2.12 6.97
C ARG A 86 7.17 3.46 6.21
N SER A 87 6.03 3.98 5.79
CA SER A 87 5.89 5.22 5.03
C SER A 87 5.55 6.39 5.95
N ALA A 88 5.84 7.60 5.49
CA ALA A 88 5.49 8.83 6.19
C ALA A 88 4.54 9.68 5.34
N GLN A 89 3.62 10.38 6.00
CA GLN A 89 2.80 11.38 5.34
C GLN A 89 3.66 12.61 5.00
N LEU A 90 3.59 13.04 3.74
CA LEU A 90 4.33 14.18 3.21
C LEU A 90 3.39 15.38 3.09
N LYS A 91 3.14 16.06 4.21
CA LYS A 91 2.14 17.14 4.30
C LYS A 91 2.40 18.29 3.33
N ASP A 92 3.66 18.58 3.04
CA ASP A 92 4.06 19.63 2.10
C ASP A 92 3.86 19.24 0.63
N ALA A 93 3.59 17.95 0.34
CA ALA A 93 3.41 17.43 -1.01
C ALA A 93 1.93 17.31 -1.44
N GLY A 94 0.99 17.53 -0.50
CA GLY A 94 -0.45 17.47 -0.74
C GLY A 94 -1.21 16.73 0.36
N GLU A 95 -2.54 16.81 0.29
CA GLU A 95 -3.41 16.08 1.22
C GLU A 95 -3.29 14.57 0.99
N PHE A 96 -3.12 13.82 2.08
CA PHE A 96 -3.02 12.35 2.06
C PHE A 96 -1.94 11.80 1.13
N VAL A 97 -0.90 12.58 0.82
CA VAL A 97 0.28 12.11 0.12
C VAL A 97 1.22 11.44 1.11
N VAL A 98 1.76 10.27 0.74
CA VAL A 98 2.80 9.59 1.52
C VAL A 98 4.03 9.30 0.67
N GLY A 99 5.14 8.98 1.33
CA GLY A 99 6.35 8.44 0.70
C GLY A 99 6.96 7.32 1.55
N GLY A 100 7.60 6.37 0.89
CA GLY A 100 8.15 5.15 1.51
C GLY A 100 7.77 3.88 0.75
N TYR A 101 8.00 2.74 1.37
CA TYR A 101 7.86 1.44 0.71
C TYR A 101 6.40 1.08 0.40
N GLN A 102 6.19 0.54 -0.79
CA GLN A 102 4.92 0.02 -1.28
C GLN A 102 5.06 -1.44 -1.67
N ALA A 103 4.05 -2.24 -1.32
CA ALA A 103 3.74 -3.48 -2.02
C ALA A 103 2.66 -3.16 -3.06
N ASP A 104 3.04 -3.12 -4.34
CA ASP A 104 2.13 -2.74 -5.42
C ASP A 104 1.03 -3.78 -5.65
N ILE A 105 -0.14 -3.32 -6.07
CA ILE A 105 -1.28 -4.12 -6.51
C ILE A 105 -1.63 -3.65 -7.91
N HIS A 106 -1.28 -4.47 -8.89
CA HIS A 106 -1.30 -4.09 -10.30
C HIS A 106 -1.91 -5.19 -11.16
N ALA A 107 -2.61 -4.82 -12.24
CA ALA A 107 -3.21 -5.77 -13.18
C ALA A 107 -2.14 -6.58 -13.96
N ASN A 108 -1.02 -5.95 -14.31
CA ASN A 108 0.16 -6.61 -14.86
C ASN A 108 0.90 -7.48 -13.81
N PRO A 109 0.96 -8.82 -13.98
CA PRO A 109 1.46 -9.75 -12.96
C PRO A 109 2.88 -9.50 -12.39
N PRO A 110 3.88 -9.05 -13.16
CA PRO A 110 5.21 -8.75 -12.62
C PRO A 110 5.23 -7.61 -11.59
N TYR A 111 4.21 -6.74 -11.60
CA TYR A 111 4.10 -5.59 -10.71
C TYR A 111 3.23 -5.87 -9.49
N THR A 112 2.44 -6.95 -9.47
CA THR A 112 1.72 -7.37 -8.26
C THR A 112 2.72 -7.84 -7.19
N ALA A 113 2.64 -7.28 -5.99
CA ALA A 113 3.59 -7.47 -4.88
C ALA A 113 5.04 -7.03 -5.18
N MET A 114 5.22 -6.17 -6.19
CA MET A 114 6.50 -5.50 -6.43
C MET A 114 6.83 -4.54 -5.28
N LEU A 115 8.10 -4.44 -4.94
CA LEU A 115 8.63 -3.44 -4.02
C LEU A 115 8.85 -2.13 -4.78
N TYR A 116 8.06 -1.12 -4.46
CA TYR A 116 8.23 0.25 -4.92
C TYR A 116 8.61 1.17 -3.76
N ASP A 117 9.35 2.24 -4.03
CA ASP A 117 9.69 3.26 -3.05
C ASP A 117 9.06 4.59 -3.50
N GLU A 118 7.83 4.83 -3.04
CA GLU A 118 6.98 5.97 -3.41
C GLU A 118 7.67 7.28 -3.07
N ARG A 119 7.81 8.13 -4.10
CA ARG A 119 8.55 9.42 -4.05
C ARG A 119 10.01 9.28 -3.59
N GLY A 120 10.57 8.07 -3.70
CA GLY A 120 11.96 7.74 -3.44
C GLY A 120 12.63 7.14 -4.66
N ARG A 121 13.15 5.91 -4.51
CA ARG A 121 13.96 5.21 -5.52
C ARG A 121 13.15 4.58 -6.67
N GLY A 122 11.82 4.57 -6.60
CA GLY A 122 10.99 3.92 -7.61
C GLY A 122 10.97 2.39 -7.46
N ILE A 123 10.94 1.66 -8.58
CA ILE A 123 10.88 0.19 -8.56
C ILE A 123 12.19 -0.40 -8.06
N LEU A 124 12.15 -1.11 -6.93
CA LEU A 124 13.30 -1.80 -6.36
C LEU A 124 13.32 -3.29 -6.68
N ALA A 125 12.17 -3.98 -6.72
CA ALA A 125 12.12 -5.42 -7.02
C ALA A 125 10.76 -5.80 -7.58
N GLN A 126 10.71 -6.43 -8.76
CA GLN A 126 9.48 -7.02 -9.30
C GLN A 126 9.07 -8.27 -8.50
N ARG A 127 7.87 -8.78 -8.78
CA ARG A 127 7.35 -9.98 -8.12
C ARG A 127 8.34 -11.14 -8.18
N GLY A 128 8.61 -11.73 -7.02
CA GLY A 128 9.52 -12.87 -6.87
C GLY A 128 11.01 -12.51 -6.94
N GLN A 129 11.38 -11.25 -7.17
CA GLN A 129 12.79 -10.86 -7.17
C GLN A 129 13.32 -10.66 -5.76
N LYS A 130 14.53 -11.18 -5.54
CA LYS A 130 15.41 -10.73 -4.47
C LYS A 130 16.47 -9.82 -5.06
N VAL A 131 16.68 -8.66 -4.44
CA VAL A 131 17.62 -7.66 -4.94
C VAL A 131 18.60 -7.23 -3.87
N VAL A 132 19.76 -6.75 -4.31
CA VAL A 132 20.70 -5.96 -3.51
C VAL A 132 20.73 -4.55 -4.06
N VAL A 133 20.57 -3.56 -3.20
CA VAL A 133 20.69 -2.14 -3.54
C VAL A 133 22.04 -1.64 -3.03
N ALA A 134 22.91 -1.23 -3.94
CA ALA A 134 24.22 -0.68 -3.60
C ALA A 134 24.10 0.75 -3.04
N LYS A 135 25.20 1.26 -2.45
CA LYS A 135 25.24 2.62 -1.85
C LYS A 135 24.94 3.74 -2.84
N ASP A 136 25.22 3.53 -4.11
CA ASP A 136 24.93 4.44 -5.22
C ASP A 136 23.48 4.33 -5.74
N GLY A 137 22.65 3.49 -5.12
CA GLY A 137 21.27 3.22 -5.53
C GLY A 137 21.12 2.16 -6.61
N LYS A 138 22.22 1.57 -7.12
CA LYS A 138 22.14 0.54 -8.16
C LYS A 138 21.46 -0.72 -7.60
N VAL A 139 20.37 -1.12 -8.25
CA VAL A 139 19.64 -2.36 -7.95
C VAL A 139 20.22 -3.50 -8.78
N THR A 140 20.52 -4.63 -8.13
CA THR A 140 20.94 -5.88 -8.79
C THR A 140 20.04 -7.02 -8.33
N VAL A 141 19.42 -7.74 -9.28
CA VAL A 141 18.67 -8.96 -8.99
C VAL A 141 19.66 -10.08 -8.67
N VAL A 142 19.49 -10.70 -7.50
CA VAL A 142 20.33 -11.80 -7.03
C VAL A 142 19.61 -13.14 -7.01
N GLU A 143 18.27 -13.13 -7.07
CA GLU A 143 17.43 -14.32 -7.12
C GLU A 143 16.09 -13.99 -7.79
N GLN A 144 15.49 -14.97 -8.48
CA GLN A 144 14.13 -14.91 -9.01
C GLN A 144 13.37 -16.16 -8.53
N GLN A 145 12.39 -15.95 -7.67
CA GLN A 145 11.44 -16.95 -7.25
C GLN A 145 10.37 -17.13 -8.33
N LYS A 146 9.99 -18.39 -8.55
CA LYS A 146 8.97 -18.79 -9.53
C LYS A 146 7.57 -18.53 -9.00
#